data_AF-A0A511V922-F1
#
_entry.id   AF-A0A511V922-F1
#
_cell.length_a   1.000
_cell.length_b   1.000
_cell.length_c   1.000
_cell.angle_alpha   90.00
_cell.angle_beta   90.00
_cell.angle_gamma   90.00
#
_symmetry.space_group_name_H-M   'P 1'
#
loop_
_entity.id
_entity.type
_entity.pdbx_description
1 polymer ?
#
loop_
_entity_poly.entity_id
_entity_poly.type
_entity_poly.pdbx_seq_one_letter_code
_entity_poly.pdbx_strand_id
1 'polypeptide(L)'
;MSIVKFSFENREFPSLEEMTDVLLHEANEQIIRIDMGNMANTSDNRNYVKWRLLHLQYYFGNVTPMKVKSTYNSLWSQLYRLEHQDEYRHPYLKKLLEKVQHANL
;
A
#
# COMPACT_ATOMS: atom_id res chain seq x y z
N MET A 1 -24.61 17.44 20.03
CA MET A 1 -24.15 16.54 18.95
C MET A 1 -22.63 16.55 18.97
N SER A 2 -21.98 15.44 19.31
CA SER A 2 -20.52 15.34 19.13
C SER A 2 -20.24 15.26 17.63
N ILE A 3 -19.53 16.25 17.09
CA ILE A 3 -19.04 16.19 15.72
C ILE A 3 -18.08 14.99 15.68
N VAL A 4 -18.46 13.94 14.96
CA VAL A 4 -17.55 12.81 14.72
C VAL A 4 -16.44 13.36 13.85
N LYS A 5 -15.27 13.60 14.46
CA LYS A 5 -14.07 14.03 13.73
C LYS A 5 -13.44 12.78 13.09
N PHE A 6 -13.27 12.82 11.76
CA PHE A 6 -12.52 11.79 11.04
C PHE A 6 -11.05 12.17 11.12
N SER A 7 -10.20 11.27 11.60
CA SER A 7 -8.79 11.57 11.83
C SER A 7 -7.90 10.44 11.39
N PHE A 8 -6.84 10.79 10.68
CA PHE A 8 -5.78 9.87 10.31
C PHE A 8 -4.44 10.48 10.71
N GLU A 9 -3.71 9.77 11.57
CA GLU A 9 -2.48 10.27 12.21
C GLU A 9 -2.73 11.62 12.90
N ASN A 10 -2.13 12.70 12.40
CA ASN A 10 -2.25 14.06 12.95
C ASN A 10 -3.16 14.97 12.09
N ARG A 11 -3.92 14.40 11.14
CA ARG A 11 -4.80 15.14 10.24
C ARG A 11 -6.26 14.93 10.62
N GLU A 12 -6.99 16.03 10.70
CA GLU A 12 -8.45 16.04 10.82
C GLU A 12 -9.08 16.28 9.45
N PHE A 13 -10.16 15.57 9.16
CA PHE A 13 -10.92 15.70 7.93
C PHE A 13 -12.36 16.11 8.23
N PRO A 14 -12.97 16.96 7.39
CA PRO A 14 -14.34 17.43 7.60
C PRO A 14 -15.38 16.35 7.27
N SER A 15 -15.01 15.30 6.52
CA SER A 15 -15.88 14.18 6.20
C SER A 15 -15.11 12.88 5.96
N LEU A 16 -15.81 11.74 6.09
CA LEU A 16 -15.27 10.42 5.71
C LEU A 16 -14.97 10.34 4.20
N GLU A 17 -15.77 11.00 3.36
CA GLU A 17 -15.58 11.02 1.91
C GLU A 17 -14.24 11.68 1.56
N GLU A 18 -13.97 12.86 2.13
CA GLU A 18 -12.71 13.56 1.90
C GLU A 18 -11.49 12.78 2.42
N MET A 19 -11.57 12.22 3.63
CA MET A 19 -10.51 11.36 4.14
C MET A 19 -10.28 10.15 3.22
N THR A 20 -11.37 9.54 2.72
CA THR A 20 -11.29 8.40 1.82
C THR A 20 -10.56 8.76 0.54
N ASP A 21 -10.94 9.86 -0.11
CA ASP A 21 -10.32 10.30 -1.36
C ASP A 21 -8.84 10.60 -1.18
N VAL A 22 -8.48 11.31 -0.09
CA VAL A 22 -7.08 11.63 0.22
C VAL A 22 -6.26 10.37 0.48
N LEU A 23 -6.74 9.45 1.32
CA LEU A 23 -5.99 8.24 1.66
C LEU A 23 -5.86 7.27 0.48
N LEU A 24 -6.89 7.16 -0.37
CA LEU A 24 -6.81 6.36 -1.60
C LEU A 24 -5.85 6.98 -2.62
N HIS A 25 -5.87 8.31 -2.77
CA HIS A 25 -4.96 9.01 -3.66
C HIS A 25 -3.49 8.84 -3.22
N GLU A 26 -3.20 9.04 -1.93
CA GLU A 26 -1.84 8.85 -1.39
C GLU A 26 -1.35 7.41 -1.53
N ALA A 27 -2.22 6.42 -1.28
CA ALA A 27 -1.91 5.01 -1.46
C ALA A 27 -1.58 4.71 -2.93
N ASN A 28 -2.36 5.25 -3.87
CA ASN A 28 -2.15 5.09 -5.30
C ASN A 28 -0.84 5.73 -5.76
N GLU A 29 -0.57 6.97 -5.37
CA GLU A 29 0.68 7.68 -5.71
C GLU A 29 1.91 6.90 -5.23
N GLN A 30 1.87 6.38 -4.01
CA GLN A 30 2.96 5.57 -3.47
C GLN A 30 3.20 4.31 -4.32
N ILE A 31 2.14 3.58 -4.69
CA ILE A 31 2.25 2.39 -5.56
C ILE A 31 2.83 2.77 -6.93
N ILE A 32 2.32 3.82 -7.56
CA ILE A 32 2.82 4.30 -8.87
C ILE A 32 4.31 4.63 -8.78
N ARG A 33 4.75 5.32 -7.72
CA ARG A 33 6.18 5.64 -7.53
C ARG A 33 7.03 4.39 -7.39
N ILE A 34 6.54 3.35 -6.73
CA ILE A 34 7.24 2.06 -6.64
C ILE A 34 7.30 1.38 -8.01
N ASP A 35 6.18 1.30 -8.72
CA ASP A 35 6.10 0.65 -10.04
C ASP A 35 6.96 1.33 -11.10
N MET A 36 7.07 2.66 -11.06
CA MET A 36 7.94 3.43 -11.95
C MET A 36 9.43 3.32 -11.58
N GLY A 37 9.77 2.68 -10.46
CA GLY A 37 11.15 2.62 -9.95
C GLY A 37 11.64 3.94 -9.34
N ASN A 38 10.75 4.92 -9.17
CA ASN A 38 11.05 6.20 -8.49
C ASN A 38 11.17 6.02 -6.97
N MET A 39 10.75 4.86 -6.45
CA MET A 39 10.82 4.48 -5.05
C MET A 39 11.12 2.98 -4.96
N ALA A 40 11.96 2.58 -4.00
CA ALA A 40 12.28 1.17 -3.81
C ALA A 40 11.07 0.39 -3.27
N ASN A 41 10.88 -0.83 -3.75
CA ASN A 41 9.86 -1.75 -3.24
C ASN A 41 10.31 -2.39 -1.92
N THR A 42 10.34 -1.61 -0.84
CA THR A 42 10.69 -2.09 0.52
C THR A 42 9.45 -2.30 1.38
N SER A 43 9.59 -3.07 2.46
CA SER A 43 8.50 -3.26 3.44
C SER A 43 7.99 -1.92 3.98
N ASP A 44 8.86 -0.96 4.28
CA ASP A 44 8.45 0.36 4.79
C ASP A 44 7.57 1.13 3.80
N ASN A 45 7.96 1.15 2.52
CA ASN A 45 7.21 1.83 1.47
C ASN A 45 5.86 1.16 1.19
N ARG A 46 5.78 -0.17 1.32
CA ARG A 46 4.52 -0.94 1.25
C ARG A 46 3.64 -0.72 2.48
N ASN A 47 4.25 -0.65 3.67
CA ASN A 47 3.53 -0.40 4.92
C ASN A 47 2.84 0.97 4.92
N TYR A 48 3.44 1.98 4.27
CA TYR A 48 2.79 3.28 4.05
C TYR A 48 1.43 3.14 3.35
N VAL A 49 1.35 2.32 2.30
CA VAL A 49 0.11 2.03 1.57
C VAL A 49 -0.84 1.24 2.45
N LYS A 50 -0.33 0.15 3.05
CA LYS A 50 -1.10 -0.77 3.88
C LYS A 50 -1.81 -0.06 5.02
N TRP A 51 -1.11 0.84 5.71
CA TRP A 51 -1.64 1.58 6.86
C TRP A 51 -2.86 2.42 6.48
N ARG A 52 -2.83 3.07 5.31
CA ARG A 52 -3.96 3.87 4.78
C ARG A 52 -5.16 3.00 4.47
N LEU A 53 -4.93 1.89 3.77
CA LEU A 53 -6.00 0.98 3.39
C LEU A 53 -6.64 0.30 4.62
N LEU A 54 -5.84 -0.10 5.61
CA LEU A 54 -6.36 -0.64 6.89
C LEU A 54 -7.16 0.39 7.67
N HIS A 55 -6.74 1.65 7.66
CA HIS A 55 -7.48 2.70 8.32
C HIS A 55 -8.85 2.94 7.65
N LEU A 56 -8.90 2.92 6.32
CA LEU A 56 -10.18 2.96 5.61
C LEU A 56 -11.04 1.75 5.92
N GLN A 57 -10.46 0.55 6.04
CA GLN A 57 -11.17 -0.65 6.45
C GLN A 57 -11.85 -0.48 7.82
N TYR A 58 -11.18 0.15 8.78
CA TYR A 58 -11.74 0.45 10.10
C TYR A 58 -13.02 1.30 9.98
N TYR A 59 -13.00 2.36 9.15
CA TYR A 59 -14.15 3.24 8.97
C TYR A 59 -15.26 2.63 8.11
N PHE A 60 -14.94 1.79 7.14
CA PHE A 60 -15.93 1.09 6.32
C PHE A 60 -16.60 -0.07 7.07
N GLY A 61 -15.96 -0.60 8.11
CA GLY A 61 -16.43 -1.76 8.83
C GLY A 61 -16.56 -2.98 7.91
N ASN A 62 -17.76 -3.57 7.85
CA ASN A 62 -18.00 -4.79 7.07
C ASN A 62 -18.31 -4.53 5.58
N VAL A 63 -18.59 -3.27 5.19
CA VAL A 63 -19.07 -2.96 3.85
C VAL A 63 -18.32 -1.76 3.28
N THR A 64 -17.46 -2.01 2.31
CA THR A 64 -16.81 -0.96 1.53
C THR A 64 -17.84 -0.18 0.69
N PRO A 65 -17.86 1.17 0.74
CA PRO A 65 -18.79 1.97 -0.05
C PRO A 65 -18.64 1.72 -1.56
N MET A 66 -19.76 1.57 -2.26
CA MET A 66 -19.78 1.15 -3.67
C MET A 66 -18.99 2.10 -4.58
N LYS A 67 -19.04 3.42 -4.31
CA LYS A 67 -18.33 4.45 -5.08
C LYS A 67 -16.82 4.21 -5.16
N VAL A 68 -16.20 3.73 -4.07
CA VAL A 68 -14.74 3.60 -3.95
C VAL A 68 -14.24 2.16 -3.97
N LYS A 69 -15.18 1.20 -3.95
CA LYS A 69 -14.88 -0.24 -3.84
C LYS A 69 -13.90 -0.73 -4.91
N SER A 70 -14.07 -0.28 -6.16
CA SER A 70 -13.19 -0.66 -7.26
C SER A 70 -11.74 -0.21 -7.00
N THR A 71 -11.54 1.08 -6.72
CA THR A 71 -10.24 1.66 -6.42
C THR A 71 -9.60 1.01 -5.20
N TYR A 72 -10.35 0.89 -4.10
CA TYR A 72 -9.87 0.28 -2.86
C TYR A 72 -9.39 -1.18 -3.08
N ASN A 73 -10.18 -2.00 -3.78
CA ASN A 73 -9.81 -3.39 -4.07
C ASN A 73 -8.61 -3.48 -5.03
N SER A 74 -8.53 -2.58 -6.00
CA SER A 74 -7.39 -2.51 -6.94
C SER A 74 -6.10 -2.20 -6.20
N LEU A 75 -6.10 -1.24 -5.28
CA LEU A 75 -4.93 -0.88 -4.48
C LEU A 75 -4.47 -2.04 -3.58
N TRP A 76 -5.40 -2.76 -2.94
CA TRP A 76 -5.04 -3.98 -2.19
C TRP A 76 -4.40 -5.05 -3.08
N SER A 77 -4.93 -5.26 -4.28
CA SER A 77 -4.38 -6.24 -5.23
C SER A 77 -2.98 -5.84 -5.73
N GLN A 78 -2.77 -4.55 -6.00
CA GLN A 78 -1.47 -4.01 -6.40
C GLN A 78 -0.45 -4.09 -5.27
N LEU A 79 -0.84 -3.77 -4.03
CA LEU A 79 0.01 -3.92 -2.86
C LEU A 79 0.44 -5.38 -2.67
N TYR A 80 -0.50 -6.32 -2.79
CA TYR A 80 -0.21 -7.76 -2.71
C TYR A 80 0.81 -8.19 -3.78
N ARG A 81 0.65 -7.72 -5.03
CA ARG A 81 1.64 -7.96 -6.10
C ARG A 81 3.02 -7.42 -5.71
N LEU A 82 3.10 -6.20 -5.20
CA LEU A 82 4.38 -5.61 -4.78
C LEU A 82 5.05 -6.40 -3.65
N GLU A 83 4.28 -6.89 -2.68
CA GLU A 83 4.79 -7.77 -1.62
C GLU A 83 5.44 -9.04 -2.21
N HIS A 84 4.79 -9.66 -3.20
CA HIS A 84 5.30 -10.87 -3.86
C HIS A 84 6.49 -10.61 -4.79
N GLN A 85 6.63 -9.40 -5.33
CA GLN A 85 7.76 -9.03 -6.17
C GLN A 85 9.04 -8.80 -5.37
N ASP A 86 8.94 -8.32 -4.12
CA ASP A 86 10.08 -8.19 -3.20
C ASP A 86 10.50 -9.57 -2.65
N GLU A 87 9.52 -10.45 -2.40
CA GLU A 87 9.77 -11.86 -2.04
C GLU A 87 10.34 -12.71 -3.19
N TYR A 88 10.42 -12.17 -4.41
CA TYR A 88 11.05 -12.82 -5.58
C TYR A 88 12.58 -12.93 -5.51
N ARG A 89 13.14 -12.90 -4.29
CA ARG A 89 14.43 -13.53 -3.97
C ARG A 89 14.17 -14.66 -2.98
N HIS A 90 13.59 -15.77 -3.47
CA HIS A 90 13.62 -17.02 -2.72
C HIS A 90 15.07 -17.21 -2.20
N PRO A 91 15.31 -17.50 -0.92
CA PRO A 91 16.66 -17.56 -0.36
C PRO A 91 17.61 -18.46 -1.17
N TYR A 92 17.03 -19.48 -1.81
CA TYR A 92 17.69 -20.35 -2.77
C TYR A 92 18.17 -19.62 -4.05
N LEU A 93 17.33 -18.79 -4.68
CA LEU A 93 17.68 -18.00 -5.85
C LEU A 93 18.73 -16.93 -5.52
N LYS A 94 18.64 -16.31 -4.33
CA LYS A 94 19.68 -15.40 -3.83
C LYS A 94 21.02 -16.12 -3.69
N LYS A 95 21.05 -17.29 -3.04
CA LYS A 95 22.25 -18.13 -2.93
C LYS A 95 22.78 -18.59 -4.28
N LEU A 96 21.89 -18.90 -5.24
CA LEU A 96 22.30 -19.32 -6.58
C LEU A 96 22.98 -18.17 -7.33
N LEU A 97 22.40 -16.97 -7.27
CA LEU A 97 22.95 -15.76 -7.88
C LEU A 97 24.31 -15.38 -7.26
N GLU A 98 24.43 -15.45 -5.94
CA GLU A 98 25.70 -15.25 -5.23
C GLU A 98 26.77 -16.26 -5.71
N LYS A 99 26.41 -17.55 -5.84
CA LYS A 99 27.33 -18.57 -6.34
C LYS A 99 27.77 -18.33 -7.79
N VAL A 100 26.86 -17.90 -8.66
CA VAL A 100 27.17 -17.61 -10.07
C VAL A 100 28.06 -16.36 -10.19
N GLN A 101 27.84 -15.33 -9.37
CA GLN A 101 28.72 -14.16 -9.34
C GLN A 101 30.14 -14.48 -8.86
N HIS A 102 30.29 -15.38 -7.89
CA HIS A 102 31.60 -15.83 -7.41
C HIS A 102 32.29 -16.85 -8.33
N ALA A 103 31.56 -17.49 -9.26
CA ALA A 103 32.13 -18.45 -10.21
C ALA A 103 32.75 -17.79 -11.46
N ASN A 104 32.49 -16.50 -11.70
CA ASN A 104 33.03 -15.72 -12.82
C ASN A 104 34.23 -14.82 -12.42
N LEU A 105 34.87 -15.12 -11.28
CA LEU A 105 36.15 -14.54 -10.84
C LEU A 105 37.21 -15.64 -10.74
#